data_AF-A0AAD1M0B8-F1
#
_entry.id   AF-A0AAD1M0B8-F1
#
_cell.length_a   1.000
_cell.length_b   1.000
_cell.length_c   1.000
_cell.angle_alpha   90.00
_cell.angle_beta   90.00
_cell.angle_gamma   90.00
#
_symmetry.space_group_name_H-M   'P 1'
#
loop_
_entity.id
_entity.type
_entity.pdbx_description
1 polymer ?
#
loop_
_entity_poly.entity_id
_entity_poly.type
_entity_poly.pdbx_seq_one_letter_code
_entity_poly.pdbx_strand_id
1 'polypeptide(L)'
;MYVARVPNRGSPPAILLRESYREGGKVKNRTLANLTRWPQDKVEALSRVLKGQPAGQDLAEAFDVTRSLPHGHVAAVLGTARRLGIEELIDPTPSRRRDLVVARLVAQVIDPGSKLAFARGLRAETATSSLGEVLGLSGCDEDDLYAAMDWALARKDGIENALAARHLTDGTLVLYDVSSAAFEGRTCPLGKIGHARDGVKGRLQIVYGLLCSPAGIPIAIEVFEGNTADPKTLAAQITKLKTRFGLSNIALVGDRGMITSARIDKELRPAQLDWISALRAPQINALVNQGALQLSLFDQQNLFEITHPDYPGERLVCCHNPALAHQRARKRDELLAATEAELAKIAAATSRARRPLRGKDTIALKVGTVRNKFKMAKHFDLQISDDSLTFTRKSDQIAAEAALDGIYVLRTSLPDHSLGRDDVVGRYKDLADVERFFRTLNSELDVRPIRHRLADRVRAHLFLRMLSYYISWHMKQALAPILFADNDKPAAAAKRADPVAPAQRSDKALAKAARKRTEDNYPVHSFTSLLADLATICANTIQPTHDLPAFTKITNPTPLQRRAFELLDISHRHGLT
;
A
#
# COMPACT_ATOMS: atom_id res chain seq x y z
N MET A 1 62.08 -8.93 18.05
CA MET A 1 62.67 -10.13 17.41
C MET A 1 62.39 -10.08 15.91
N TYR A 2 63.23 -10.69 15.06
CA TYR A 2 63.04 -10.74 13.61
C TYR A 2 63.71 -11.97 12.99
N VAL A 3 63.25 -12.39 11.80
CA VAL A 3 63.89 -13.46 11.03
C VAL A 3 64.97 -12.85 10.12
N ALA A 4 66.19 -13.37 10.21
CA ALA A 4 67.32 -13.00 9.36
C ALA A 4 67.68 -14.14 8.41
N ARG A 5 67.90 -13.83 7.12
CA ARG A 5 68.45 -14.77 6.14
C ARG A 5 69.91 -14.41 5.90
N VAL A 6 70.83 -15.27 6.32
CA VAL A 6 72.27 -15.04 6.21
C VAL A 6 72.79 -15.90 5.05
N PRO A 7 73.29 -15.28 3.95
CA PRO A 7 73.81 -16.04 2.81
C PRO A 7 75.05 -16.84 3.20
N ASN A 8 75.21 -18.04 2.63
CA ASN A 8 76.38 -18.88 2.81
C ASN A 8 76.98 -19.24 1.43
N ARG A 9 78.30 -19.27 1.31
CA ARG A 9 78.97 -19.62 0.04
C ARG A 9 78.88 -21.13 -0.17
N GLY A 10 78.17 -21.55 -1.22
CA GLY A 10 78.07 -22.97 -1.62
C GLY A 10 77.05 -23.79 -0.83
N SER A 11 76.14 -23.16 -0.08
CA SER A 11 75.06 -23.85 0.66
C SER A 11 73.82 -22.96 0.79
N PRO A 12 72.62 -23.54 1.03
CA PRO A 12 71.42 -22.75 1.30
C PRO A 12 71.62 -21.75 2.45
N PRO A 13 70.99 -20.56 2.40
CA PRO A 13 71.15 -19.52 3.41
C PRO A 13 70.67 -20.00 4.78
N ALA A 14 71.37 -19.59 5.84
CA ALA A 14 70.93 -19.86 7.20
C ALA A 14 69.76 -18.92 7.56
N ILE A 15 68.67 -19.49 8.07
CA ILE A 15 67.49 -18.74 8.53
C ILE A 15 67.53 -18.71 10.05
N LEU A 16 67.63 -17.52 10.64
CA LEU A 16 67.84 -17.34 12.08
C LEU A 16 66.78 -16.43 12.70
N LEU A 17 66.24 -16.80 13.86
CA LEU A 17 65.46 -15.90 14.70
C LEU A 17 66.43 -15.07 15.55
N ARG A 18 66.37 -13.75 15.43
CA ARG A 18 67.30 -12.84 16.11
C ARG A 18 66.57 -11.75 16.90
N GLU A 19 67.28 -11.20 17.85
CA GLU A 19 66.85 -10.05 18.63
C GLU A 19 67.96 -9.00 18.70
N SER A 20 67.59 -7.74 18.46
CA SER A 20 68.48 -6.59 18.62
C SER A 20 68.41 -6.07 20.05
N TYR A 21 69.57 -5.83 20.65
CA TYR A 21 69.72 -5.23 21.98
C TYR A 21 70.83 -4.18 21.93
N ARG A 22 70.89 -3.30 22.94
CA ARG A 22 71.96 -2.29 23.07
C ARG A 22 72.92 -2.68 24.18
N GLU A 23 74.20 -2.57 23.90
CA GLU A 23 75.26 -2.79 24.88
C GLU A 23 76.36 -1.74 24.62
N GLY A 24 76.70 -0.95 25.64
CA GLY A 24 77.69 0.12 25.51
C GLY A 24 77.37 1.15 24.41
N GLY A 25 76.09 1.51 24.24
CA GLY A 25 75.64 2.45 23.21
C GLY A 25 75.61 1.91 21.77
N LYS A 26 76.11 0.69 21.53
CA LYS A 26 76.12 0.03 20.22
C LYS A 26 74.97 -0.98 20.11
N VAL A 27 74.37 -1.07 18.92
CA VAL A 27 73.35 -2.10 18.63
C VAL A 27 74.06 -3.42 18.34
N LYS A 28 73.70 -4.47 19.08
CA LYS A 28 74.15 -5.86 18.87
C LYS A 28 72.95 -6.76 18.59
N ASN A 29 73.20 -7.88 17.93
CA ASN A 29 72.17 -8.86 17.55
C ASN A 29 72.49 -10.23 18.12
N ARG A 30 71.64 -10.79 18.99
CA ARG A 30 71.76 -12.18 19.47
C ARG A 30 70.87 -13.13 18.66
N THR A 31 71.36 -14.34 18.42
CA THR A 31 70.58 -15.42 17.77
C THR A 31 69.82 -16.19 18.85
N LEU A 32 68.51 -16.29 18.70
CA LEU A 32 67.63 -16.98 19.63
C LEU A 32 67.34 -18.42 19.18
N ALA A 33 67.21 -18.66 17.86
CA ALA A 33 66.97 -19.98 17.30
C ALA A 33 67.45 -20.08 15.84
N ASN A 34 67.75 -21.30 15.40
CA ASN A 34 68.04 -21.62 14.00
C ASN A 34 66.81 -22.27 13.35
N LEU A 35 66.24 -21.59 12.35
CA LEU A 35 65.02 -21.96 11.63
C LEU A 35 65.32 -22.54 10.24
N THR A 36 66.59 -22.81 9.90
CA THR A 36 67.01 -23.22 8.54
C THR A 36 66.33 -24.50 8.07
N ARG A 37 65.93 -25.38 9.00
CA ARG A 37 65.23 -26.64 8.69
C ARG A 37 63.70 -26.51 8.71
N TRP A 38 63.16 -25.34 9.02
CA TRP A 38 61.71 -25.15 8.99
C TRP A 38 61.19 -25.10 7.55
N PRO A 39 59.98 -25.61 7.30
CA PRO A 39 59.24 -25.32 6.09
C PRO A 39 59.17 -23.80 5.82
N GLN A 40 59.37 -23.41 4.56
CA GLN A 40 59.51 -22.02 4.14
C GLN A 40 58.25 -21.18 4.45
N ASP A 41 57.06 -21.77 4.29
CA ASP A 41 55.76 -21.20 4.65
C ASP A 41 55.68 -20.85 6.15
N LYS A 42 56.17 -21.72 7.04
CA LYS A 42 56.21 -21.45 8.49
C LYS A 42 57.20 -20.33 8.84
N VAL A 43 58.34 -20.27 8.14
CA VAL A 43 59.32 -19.19 8.31
C VAL A 43 58.74 -17.85 7.87
N GLU A 44 58.02 -17.83 6.75
CA GLU A 44 57.37 -16.63 6.22
C GLU A 44 56.24 -16.16 7.15
N ALA A 45 55.40 -17.07 7.63
CA ALA A 45 54.36 -16.79 8.62
C ALA A 45 54.92 -16.19 9.90
N LEU A 46 55.97 -16.79 10.47
CA LEU A 46 56.65 -16.27 11.67
C LEU A 46 57.28 -14.89 11.42
N SER A 47 57.92 -14.71 10.26
CA SER A 47 58.52 -13.42 9.87
C SER A 47 57.47 -12.30 9.78
N ARG A 48 56.28 -12.60 9.24
CA ARG A 48 55.14 -11.66 9.22
C ARG A 48 54.67 -11.31 10.62
N VAL A 49 54.41 -12.32 11.47
CA VAL A 49 53.98 -12.11 12.87
C VAL A 49 54.97 -11.23 13.63
N LEU A 50 56.27 -11.47 13.48
CA LEU A 50 57.32 -10.70 14.15
C LEU A 50 57.43 -9.25 13.64
N LYS A 51 56.88 -8.93 12.47
CA LYS A 51 56.74 -7.57 11.93
C LYS A 51 55.39 -6.93 12.28
N GLY A 52 54.56 -7.58 13.09
CA GLY A 52 53.20 -7.13 13.40
C GLY A 52 52.19 -7.37 12.27
N GLN A 53 52.52 -8.24 11.31
CA GLN A 53 51.64 -8.64 10.21
C GLN A 53 50.94 -9.99 10.52
N PRO A 54 49.75 -10.28 9.97
CA PRO A 54 49.08 -11.57 10.15
C PRO A 54 49.95 -12.76 9.67
N ALA A 55 49.80 -13.92 10.30
CA ALA A 55 50.58 -15.13 9.99
C ALA A 55 50.27 -15.76 8.62
N GLY A 56 49.07 -15.53 8.07
CA GLY A 56 48.58 -16.14 6.83
C GLY A 56 48.84 -15.33 5.55
N GLN A 57 48.30 -15.81 4.42
CA GLN A 57 48.10 -15.04 3.18
C GLN A 57 47.23 -13.79 3.44
N ASP A 58 47.10 -12.92 2.43
CA ASP A 58 46.15 -11.82 2.49
C ASP A 58 44.76 -12.39 2.84
N LEU A 59 44.17 -11.95 3.94
CA LEU A 59 42.84 -12.42 4.38
C LEU A 59 41.77 -12.10 3.33
N ALA A 60 42.02 -11.12 2.46
CA ALA A 60 41.15 -10.81 1.33
C ALA A 60 41.12 -11.93 0.28
N GLU A 61 42.21 -12.69 0.13
CA GLU A 61 42.33 -13.83 -0.80
C GLU A 61 41.98 -15.17 -0.14
N ALA A 62 41.71 -15.20 1.17
CA ALA A 62 41.44 -16.43 1.92
C ALA A 62 39.99 -16.95 1.78
N PHE A 63 39.09 -16.14 1.22
CA PHE A 63 37.66 -16.40 1.17
C PHE A 63 37.05 -15.92 -0.15
N ASP A 64 36.34 -16.82 -0.83
CA ASP A 64 35.51 -16.48 -1.99
C ASP A 64 34.05 -16.36 -1.59
N VAL A 65 33.41 -15.24 -1.92
CA VAL A 65 31.95 -15.10 -1.82
C VAL A 65 31.34 -15.72 -3.07
N THR A 66 30.84 -16.95 -2.95
CA THR A 66 30.29 -17.72 -4.08
C THR A 66 28.83 -17.37 -4.38
N ARG A 67 28.11 -16.82 -3.39
CA ARG A 67 26.74 -16.32 -3.55
C ARG A 67 26.43 -15.24 -2.52
N SER A 68 25.66 -14.23 -2.92
CA SER A 68 25.04 -13.25 -2.03
C SER A 68 23.55 -13.16 -2.33
N LEU A 69 22.71 -13.55 -1.37
CA LEU A 69 21.27 -13.47 -1.49
C LEU A 69 20.72 -12.37 -0.56
N PRO A 70 19.96 -11.39 -1.08
CA PRO A 70 19.23 -10.46 -0.24
C PRO A 70 18.39 -11.19 0.82
N HIS A 71 18.51 -10.75 2.08
CA HIS A 71 17.91 -11.43 3.23
C HIS A 71 17.17 -10.49 4.19
N GLY A 72 17.65 -9.27 4.44
CA GLY A 72 17.04 -8.42 5.46
C GLY A 72 15.56 -8.10 5.21
N HIS A 73 15.15 -7.83 3.96
CA HIS A 73 13.73 -7.65 3.66
C HIS A 73 12.92 -8.95 3.77
N VAL A 74 13.53 -10.12 3.49
CA VAL A 74 12.90 -11.43 3.70
C VAL A 74 12.67 -11.65 5.19
N ALA A 75 13.71 -11.47 6.01
CA ALA A 75 13.64 -11.58 7.47
C ALA A 75 12.58 -10.64 8.05
N ALA A 76 12.56 -9.36 7.61
CA ALA A 76 11.60 -8.37 8.10
C ALA A 76 10.14 -8.74 7.77
N VAL A 77 9.85 -9.12 6.52
CA VAL A 77 8.48 -9.42 6.08
C VAL A 77 8.02 -10.80 6.57
N LEU A 78 8.83 -11.84 6.41
CA LEU A 78 8.49 -13.20 6.87
C LEU A 78 8.41 -13.27 8.39
N GLY A 79 9.37 -12.64 9.10
CA GLY A 79 9.32 -12.54 10.55
C GLY A 79 8.06 -11.81 11.02
N THR A 80 7.61 -10.77 10.29
CA THR A 80 6.36 -10.08 10.63
C THR A 80 5.16 -10.99 10.39
N ALA A 81 5.14 -11.72 9.27
CA ALA A 81 4.08 -12.69 8.97
C ALA A 81 3.96 -13.76 10.06
N ARG A 82 5.08 -14.32 10.53
CA ARG A 82 5.11 -15.29 11.63
C ARG A 82 4.69 -14.69 12.97
N ARG A 83 5.16 -13.48 13.31
CA ARG A 83 4.74 -12.77 14.53
C ARG A 83 3.23 -12.48 14.53
N LEU A 84 2.65 -12.21 13.37
CA LEU A 84 1.21 -12.02 13.19
C LEU A 84 0.43 -13.35 13.15
N GLY A 85 1.10 -14.50 13.25
CA GLY A 85 0.50 -15.83 13.16
C GLY A 85 -0.17 -16.08 11.82
N ILE A 86 0.41 -15.61 10.71
CA ILE A 86 -0.14 -15.78 9.35
C ILE A 86 -0.03 -17.23 8.89
N GLU A 87 1.03 -17.95 9.27
CA GLU A 87 1.18 -19.36 8.90
C GLU A 87 0.04 -20.18 9.50
N GLU A 88 -0.21 -20.03 10.80
CA GLU A 88 -1.28 -20.71 11.54
C GLU A 88 -2.68 -20.24 11.12
N LEU A 89 -2.80 -18.96 10.73
CA LEU A 89 -4.04 -18.42 10.16
C LEU A 89 -4.40 -19.12 8.85
N ILE A 90 -3.41 -19.41 8.00
CA ILE A 90 -3.61 -20.13 6.73
C ILE A 90 -3.90 -21.61 6.99
N ASP A 91 -3.01 -22.27 7.74
CA ASP A 91 -3.18 -23.66 8.17
C ASP A 91 -2.27 -23.92 9.39
N PRO A 92 -2.82 -24.38 10.53
CA PRO A 92 -2.00 -24.69 11.70
C PRO A 92 -1.02 -25.85 11.43
N THR A 93 -1.30 -26.69 10.43
CA THR A 93 -0.41 -27.80 10.06
C THR A 93 0.65 -27.33 9.06
N PRO A 94 1.95 -27.44 9.37
CA PRO A 94 3.01 -27.17 8.42
C PRO A 94 2.88 -28.04 7.17
N SER A 95 2.98 -27.40 6.01
CA SER A 95 2.95 -28.11 4.72
C SER A 95 3.58 -27.26 3.63
N ARG A 96 4.13 -27.92 2.61
CA ARG A 96 4.68 -27.23 1.44
C ARG A 96 3.67 -26.27 0.79
N ARG A 97 2.37 -26.60 0.78
CA ARG A 97 1.32 -25.72 0.23
C ARG A 97 1.16 -24.44 1.05
N ARG A 98 1.17 -24.55 2.38
CA ARG A 98 1.17 -23.39 3.28
C ARG A 98 2.39 -22.52 3.03
N ASP A 99 3.56 -23.13 2.94
CA ASP A 99 4.82 -22.41 2.75
C ASP A 99 4.88 -21.71 1.39
N LEU A 100 4.34 -22.32 0.32
CA LEU A 100 4.18 -21.66 -0.99
C LEU A 100 3.25 -20.44 -0.93
N VAL A 101 2.15 -20.53 -0.17
CA VAL A 101 1.26 -19.38 0.06
C VAL A 101 2.01 -18.28 0.81
N VAL A 102 2.68 -18.60 1.91
CA VAL A 102 3.45 -17.65 2.72
C VAL A 102 4.55 -17.00 1.90
N ALA A 103 5.32 -17.79 1.15
CA ALA A 103 6.34 -17.29 0.24
C ALA A 103 5.75 -16.28 -0.74
N ARG A 104 4.58 -16.55 -1.31
CA ARG A 104 3.90 -15.63 -2.21
C ARG A 104 3.44 -14.36 -1.51
N LEU A 105 2.96 -14.46 -0.28
CA LEU A 105 2.56 -13.28 0.50
C LEU A 105 3.77 -12.36 0.76
N VAL A 106 4.90 -12.96 1.17
CA VAL A 106 6.17 -12.26 1.44
C VAL A 106 6.73 -11.64 0.16
N ALA A 107 6.85 -12.43 -0.91
CA ALA A 107 7.35 -12.00 -2.21
C ALA A 107 6.58 -10.78 -2.72
N GLN A 108 5.27 -10.76 -2.54
CA GLN A 108 4.45 -9.65 -2.99
C GLN A 108 4.71 -8.32 -2.26
N VAL A 109 5.19 -8.38 -1.02
CA VAL A 109 5.54 -7.19 -0.23
C VAL A 109 6.94 -6.70 -0.60
N ILE A 110 7.89 -7.61 -0.87
CA ILE A 110 9.30 -7.27 -1.12
C ILE A 110 9.58 -6.86 -2.57
N ASP A 111 9.06 -7.61 -3.53
CA ASP A 111 9.31 -7.43 -4.96
C ASP A 111 8.12 -7.99 -5.77
N PRO A 112 7.03 -7.21 -5.90
CA PRO A 112 5.83 -7.65 -6.60
C PRO A 112 6.14 -7.96 -8.07
N GLY A 113 5.82 -9.18 -8.53
CA GLY A 113 6.13 -9.59 -9.90
C GLY A 113 5.22 -10.67 -10.48
N SER A 114 5.57 -11.13 -11.68
CA SER A 114 4.86 -12.23 -12.34
C SER A 114 5.13 -13.56 -11.62
N LYS A 115 4.21 -14.54 -11.74
CA LYS A 115 4.39 -15.87 -11.12
C LYS A 115 5.59 -16.62 -11.68
N LEU A 116 5.89 -16.43 -12.96
CA LEU A 116 7.08 -16.98 -13.62
C LEU A 116 8.35 -16.39 -13.01
N ALA A 117 8.38 -15.06 -12.81
CA ALA A 117 9.51 -14.41 -12.15
C ALA A 117 9.64 -14.89 -10.70
N PHE A 118 8.53 -15.05 -9.99
CA PHE A 118 8.51 -15.54 -8.61
C PHE A 118 9.00 -16.99 -8.50
N ALA A 119 8.48 -17.92 -9.30
CA ALA A 119 8.93 -19.31 -9.31
C ALA A 119 10.43 -19.41 -9.61
N ARG A 120 10.91 -18.68 -10.64
CA ARG A 120 12.35 -18.59 -10.94
C ARG A 120 13.15 -18.01 -9.77
N GLY A 121 12.65 -16.95 -9.13
CA GLY A 121 13.32 -16.31 -7.99
C GLY A 121 13.39 -17.16 -6.73
N LEU A 122 12.64 -18.26 -6.63
CA LEU A 122 12.76 -19.23 -5.54
C LEU A 122 13.76 -20.35 -5.84
N ARG A 123 14.01 -20.69 -7.10
CA ARG A 123 14.90 -21.81 -7.48
C ARG A 123 16.34 -21.55 -7.06
N ALA A 124 17.05 -22.57 -6.58
CA ALA A 124 18.41 -22.43 -6.06
C ALA A 124 19.37 -21.68 -7.01
N GLU A 125 19.37 -22.04 -8.30
CA GLU A 125 20.27 -21.45 -9.30
C GLU A 125 19.95 -19.97 -9.57
N THR A 126 18.66 -19.64 -9.64
CA THR A 126 18.15 -18.31 -10.03
C THR A 126 17.59 -17.51 -8.86
N ALA A 127 17.90 -17.91 -7.63
CA ALA A 127 17.36 -17.30 -6.42
C ALA A 127 17.67 -15.81 -6.36
N THR A 128 16.62 -14.98 -6.28
CA THR A 128 16.76 -13.51 -6.21
C THR A 128 16.82 -12.99 -4.77
N SER A 129 16.47 -13.84 -3.81
CA SER A 129 16.56 -13.60 -2.37
C SER A 129 16.71 -14.93 -1.64
N SER A 130 16.95 -14.85 -0.32
CA SER A 130 17.00 -16.02 0.56
C SER A 130 15.64 -16.68 0.82
N LEU A 131 14.53 -16.15 0.31
CA LEU A 131 13.17 -16.64 0.62
C LEU A 131 12.97 -18.12 0.28
N GLY A 132 13.46 -18.55 -0.88
CA GLY A 132 13.35 -19.95 -1.32
C GLY A 132 14.10 -20.91 -0.39
N GLU A 133 15.30 -20.52 0.03
CA GLU A 133 16.13 -21.28 0.97
C GLU A 133 15.48 -21.35 2.37
N VAL A 134 15.08 -20.20 2.91
CA VAL A 134 14.50 -20.08 4.27
C VAL A 134 13.20 -20.89 4.43
N LEU A 135 12.42 -21.04 3.35
CA LEU A 135 11.18 -21.82 3.36
C LEU A 135 11.33 -23.24 2.77
N GLY A 136 12.52 -23.64 2.33
CA GLY A 136 12.74 -24.95 1.71
C GLY A 136 11.99 -25.16 0.39
N LEU A 137 11.84 -24.09 -0.41
CA LEU A 137 11.06 -24.06 -1.66
C LEU A 137 11.91 -23.98 -2.93
N SER A 138 13.20 -24.30 -2.85
CA SER A 138 14.17 -24.14 -3.95
C SER A 138 13.92 -24.98 -5.21
N GLY A 139 12.88 -25.81 -5.23
CA GLY A 139 12.48 -26.67 -6.35
C GLY A 139 11.05 -26.44 -6.86
N CYS A 140 10.41 -25.31 -6.58
CA CYS A 140 9.05 -25.06 -7.04
C CYS A 140 8.96 -24.58 -8.51
N ASP A 141 7.83 -24.87 -9.14
CA ASP A 141 7.46 -24.36 -10.46
C ASP A 141 6.16 -23.52 -10.42
N GLU A 142 5.70 -23.10 -11.59
CA GLU A 142 4.50 -22.28 -11.72
C GLU A 142 3.22 -23.05 -11.38
N ASP A 143 3.19 -24.36 -11.62
CA ASP A 143 2.02 -25.21 -11.38
C ASP A 143 1.81 -25.43 -9.87
N ASP A 144 2.89 -25.61 -9.11
CA ASP A 144 2.88 -25.57 -7.65
C ASP A 144 2.23 -24.27 -7.13
N LEU A 145 2.57 -23.13 -7.74
CA LEU A 145 2.03 -21.82 -7.34
C LEU A 145 0.55 -21.67 -7.68
N TYR A 146 0.10 -22.22 -8.81
CA TYR A 146 -1.32 -22.24 -9.15
C TYR A 146 -2.11 -23.18 -8.23
N ALA A 147 -1.58 -24.37 -7.95
CA ALA A 147 -2.18 -25.30 -7.00
C ALA A 147 -2.27 -24.68 -5.59
N ALA A 148 -1.25 -23.93 -5.16
CA ALA A 148 -1.27 -23.21 -3.90
C ALA A 148 -2.34 -22.10 -3.87
N MET A 149 -2.62 -21.42 -5.00
CA MET A 149 -3.74 -20.47 -5.08
C MET A 149 -5.08 -21.14 -4.90
N ASP A 150 -5.31 -22.24 -5.62
CA ASP A 150 -6.56 -22.98 -5.61
C ASP A 150 -6.79 -23.54 -4.18
N TRP A 151 -5.72 -24.03 -3.54
CA TRP A 151 -5.72 -24.52 -2.16
C TRP A 151 -5.96 -23.40 -1.11
N ALA A 152 -5.37 -22.22 -1.29
CA ALA A 152 -5.58 -21.06 -0.41
C ALA A 152 -7.00 -20.51 -0.51
N LEU A 153 -7.58 -20.48 -1.71
CA LEU A 153 -8.94 -19.99 -1.92
C LEU A 153 -9.97 -20.85 -1.18
N ALA A 154 -9.81 -22.17 -1.18
CA ALA A 154 -10.67 -23.07 -0.43
C ALA A 154 -10.69 -22.79 1.09
N ARG A 155 -9.65 -22.10 1.60
CA ARG A 155 -9.52 -21.70 3.01
C ARG A 155 -9.90 -20.24 3.28
N LYS A 156 -10.24 -19.47 2.24
CA LYS A 156 -10.52 -18.03 2.33
C LYS A 156 -11.49 -17.70 3.46
N ASP A 157 -12.59 -18.44 3.54
CA ASP A 157 -13.65 -18.15 4.51
C ASP A 157 -13.18 -18.37 5.95
N GLY A 158 -12.44 -19.46 6.21
CA GLY A 158 -11.85 -19.71 7.53
C GLY A 158 -10.82 -18.65 7.94
N ILE A 159 -9.96 -18.24 7.00
CA ILE A 159 -8.96 -17.18 7.23
C ILE A 159 -9.65 -15.84 7.54
N GLU A 160 -10.62 -15.44 6.74
CA GLU A 160 -11.38 -14.21 6.93
C GLU A 160 -12.21 -14.24 8.24
N ASN A 161 -12.75 -15.39 8.64
CA ASN A 161 -13.44 -15.54 9.92
C ASN A 161 -12.48 -15.32 11.10
N ALA A 162 -11.27 -15.88 11.04
CA ALA A 162 -10.26 -15.65 12.06
C ALA A 162 -9.75 -14.20 12.06
N LEU A 163 -9.64 -13.54 10.91
CA LEU A 163 -9.36 -12.09 10.85
C LEU A 163 -10.49 -11.26 11.45
N ALA A 164 -11.75 -11.60 11.17
CA ALA A 164 -12.90 -10.93 11.77
C ALA A 164 -12.88 -11.08 13.29
N ALA A 165 -12.66 -12.29 13.80
CA ALA A 165 -12.55 -12.54 15.25
C ALA A 165 -11.38 -11.79 15.92
N ARG A 166 -10.28 -11.53 15.19
CA ARG A 166 -9.13 -10.76 15.70
C ARG A 166 -9.39 -9.26 15.80
N HIS A 167 -10.23 -8.70 14.92
CA HIS A 167 -10.28 -7.25 14.68
C HIS A 167 -11.67 -6.63 14.81
N LEU A 168 -12.72 -7.45 14.86
CA LEU A 168 -14.10 -7.01 14.97
C LEU A 168 -14.70 -7.58 16.26
N THR A 169 -15.45 -6.72 16.97
CA THR A 169 -16.29 -7.11 18.10
C THR A 169 -17.69 -6.54 17.90
N ASP A 170 -18.69 -7.06 18.61
CA ASP A 170 -20.02 -6.41 18.62
C ASP A 170 -19.91 -4.94 19.07
N GLY A 171 -20.77 -4.09 18.50
CA GLY A 171 -20.75 -2.64 18.65
C GLY A 171 -19.70 -1.93 17.78
N THR A 172 -18.89 -2.67 17.02
CA THR A 172 -17.89 -2.09 16.12
C THR A 172 -18.53 -1.52 14.85
N LEU A 173 -17.83 -0.58 14.22
CA LEU A 173 -18.19 -0.03 12.93
C LEU A 173 -17.31 -0.64 11.83
N VAL A 174 -17.87 -0.95 10.68
CA VAL A 174 -17.15 -1.59 9.58
C VAL A 174 -17.13 -0.67 8.37
N LEU A 175 -15.96 -0.51 7.79
CA LEU A 175 -15.76 0.24 6.57
C LEU A 175 -15.96 -0.70 5.37
N TYR A 176 -16.78 -0.30 4.42
CA TYR A 176 -16.95 -1.02 3.17
C TYR A 176 -16.90 -0.07 1.99
N ASP A 177 -16.09 -0.40 1.00
CA ASP A 177 -16.02 0.31 -0.27
C ASP A 177 -15.66 -0.67 -1.40
N VAL A 178 -15.88 -0.24 -2.64
CA VAL A 178 -15.74 -1.05 -3.84
C VAL A 178 -14.87 -0.36 -4.88
N SER A 179 -13.90 -1.09 -5.41
CA SER A 179 -13.04 -0.62 -6.50
C SER A 179 -13.15 -1.53 -7.71
N SER A 180 -12.47 -1.15 -8.79
CA SER A 180 -12.33 -1.99 -9.98
C SER A 180 -10.89 -1.99 -10.47
N ALA A 181 -10.50 -3.10 -11.09
CA ALA A 181 -9.19 -3.28 -11.72
C ALA A 181 -9.36 -3.77 -13.16
N ALA A 182 -8.56 -3.21 -14.05
CA ALA A 182 -8.47 -3.67 -15.42
C ALA A 182 -8.01 -5.13 -15.50
N PHE A 183 -8.70 -5.87 -16.35
CA PHE A 183 -8.53 -7.29 -16.60
C PHE A 183 -7.95 -7.54 -17.98
N GLU A 184 -7.00 -8.47 -18.03
CA GLU A 184 -6.34 -8.92 -19.25
C GLU A 184 -6.88 -10.28 -19.69
N GLY A 185 -7.34 -10.35 -20.93
CA GLY A 185 -7.88 -11.57 -21.53
C GLY A 185 -9.37 -11.44 -21.87
N ARG A 186 -9.97 -12.54 -22.33
CA ARG A 186 -11.35 -12.58 -22.83
C ARG A 186 -12.17 -13.77 -22.33
N THR A 187 -11.57 -14.67 -21.57
CA THR A 187 -12.17 -15.98 -21.22
C THR A 187 -12.66 -16.08 -19.78
N CYS A 188 -12.23 -15.20 -18.88
CA CYS A 188 -12.72 -15.20 -17.50
C CYS A 188 -14.12 -14.57 -17.45
N PRO A 189 -15.13 -15.26 -16.88
CA PRO A 189 -16.51 -14.77 -16.87
C PRO A 189 -16.69 -13.50 -16.04
N LEU A 190 -15.81 -13.24 -15.05
CA LEU A 190 -15.84 -12.04 -14.23
C LEU A 190 -15.46 -10.78 -15.03
N GLY A 191 -14.66 -10.92 -16.10
CA GLY A 191 -14.21 -9.80 -16.91
C GLY A 191 -15.34 -9.21 -17.75
N LYS A 192 -15.86 -8.04 -17.38
CA LYS A 192 -16.95 -7.35 -18.11
C LYS A 192 -16.61 -5.90 -18.44
N ILE A 193 -17.25 -5.33 -19.46
CA ILE A 193 -17.15 -3.89 -19.72
C ILE A 193 -17.84 -3.15 -18.58
N GLY A 194 -17.09 -2.33 -17.85
CA GLY A 194 -17.58 -1.61 -16.69
C GLY A 194 -16.83 -0.32 -16.43
N HIS A 195 -17.08 0.28 -15.26
CA HIS A 195 -16.47 1.54 -14.90
C HIS A 195 -15.02 1.33 -14.42
N ALA A 196 -14.06 1.98 -15.10
CA ALA A 196 -12.63 1.89 -14.76
C ALA A 196 -12.26 2.87 -13.63
N ARG A 197 -12.34 2.42 -12.38
CA ARG A 197 -11.95 3.20 -11.18
C ARG A 197 -10.44 3.30 -11.03
N ASP A 198 -9.70 2.33 -11.55
CA ASP A 198 -8.23 2.33 -11.62
C ASP A 198 -7.67 3.28 -12.69
N GLY A 199 -8.53 3.93 -13.48
CA GLY A 199 -8.16 4.85 -14.56
C GLY A 199 -7.81 4.17 -15.90
N VAL A 200 -7.78 2.84 -15.98
CA VAL A 200 -7.41 2.11 -17.20
C VAL A 200 -8.64 1.84 -18.06
N LYS A 201 -8.87 2.77 -18.99
CA LYS A 201 -9.99 2.73 -19.94
C LYS A 201 -9.76 1.71 -21.06
N GLY A 202 -10.84 1.26 -21.70
CA GLY A 202 -10.79 0.38 -22.88
C GLY A 202 -10.45 -1.08 -22.57
N ARG A 203 -10.42 -1.47 -21.29
CA ARG A 203 -10.19 -2.85 -20.84
C ARG A 203 -11.45 -3.40 -20.15
N LEU A 204 -11.59 -4.74 -20.17
CA LEU A 204 -12.52 -5.41 -19.28
C LEU A 204 -12.14 -5.09 -17.82
N GLN A 205 -13.13 -5.08 -16.95
CA GLN A 205 -12.96 -4.77 -15.54
C GLN A 205 -13.31 -5.98 -14.68
N ILE A 206 -12.79 -5.98 -13.46
CA ILE A 206 -13.25 -6.79 -12.34
C ILE A 206 -13.60 -5.82 -11.22
N VAL A 207 -14.75 -6.01 -10.59
CA VAL A 207 -15.14 -5.23 -9.41
C VAL A 207 -14.78 -6.03 -8.16
N TYR A 208 -14.27 -5.37 -7.12
CA TYR A 208 -14.02 -6.00 -5.84
C TYR A 208 -14.36 -5.08 -4.67
N GLY A 209 -14.95 -5.65 -3.64
CA GLY A 209 -15.31 -4.96 -2.40
C GLY A 209 -14.38 -5.36 -1.28
N LEU A 210 -14.00 -4.40 -0.44
CA LEU A 210 -13.13 -4.62 0.72
C LEU A 210 -13.84 -4.22 2.00
N LEU A 211 -13.85 -5.14 2.96
CA LEU A 211 -14.35 -4.93 4.30
C LEU A 211 -13.16 -4.70 5.24
N CYS A 212 -13.18 -3.58 5.96
CA CYS A 212 -12.14 -3.22 6.92
C CYS A 212 -12.71 -2.97 8.32
N SER A 213 -11.87 -3.19 9.33
CA SER A 213 -12.07 -2.68 10.69
C SER A 213 -12.11 -1.13 10.72
N PRO A 214 -12.55 -0.49 11.81
CA PRO A 214 -12.49 0.97 11.94
C PRO A 214 -11.07 1.55 11.78
N ALA A 215 -10.04 0.76 12.09
CA ALA A 215 -8.65 1.18 11.94
C ALA A 215 -8.10 1.04 10.51
N GLY A 216 -8.93 0.60 9.55
CA GLY A 216 -8.54 0.37 8.16
C GLY A 216 -7.82 -0.96 7.92
N ILE A 217 -7.78 -1.87 8.90
CA ILE A 217 -7.21 -3.23 8.72
C ILE A 217 -8.15 -4.04 7.81
N PRO A 218 -7.67 -4.65 6.71
CA PRO A 218 -8.52 -5.45 5.83
C PRO A 218 -8.90 -6.78 6.49
N ILE A 219 -10.18 -7.12 6.40
CA ILE A 219 -10.76 -8.31 7.01
C ILE A 219 -11.22 -9.31 5.95
N ALA A 220 -11.93 -8.82 4.93
CA ALA A 220 -12.45 -9.67 3.86
C ALA A 220 -12.47 -8.95 2.52
N ILE A 221 -12.30 -9.71 1.45
CA ILE A 221 -12.38 -9.21 0.07
C ILE A 221 -13.34 -10.07 -0.75
N GLU A 222 -14.17 -9.42 -1.56
CA GLU A 222 -15.14 -10.08 -2.42
C GLU A 222 -14.94 -9.64 -3.87
N VAL A 223 -15.05 -10.56 -4.83
CA VAL A 223 -14.83 -10.27 -6.25
C VAL A 223 -16.11 -10.52 -7.04
N PHE A 224 -16.50 -9.51 -7.81
CA PHE A 224 -17.72 -9.44 -8.61
C PHE A 224 -17.39 -9.27 -10.10
N GLU A 225 -18.41 -9.43 -10.95
CA GLU A 225 -18.29 -9.13 -12.38
C GLU A 225 -17.97 -7.64 -12.61
N GLY A 226 -17.18 -7.34 -13.65
CA GLY A 226 -16.70 -5.99 -13.96
C GLY A 226 -17.75 -4.90 -14.14
N ASN A 227 -19.00 -5.28 -14.43
CA ASN A 227 -20.15 -4.39 -14.63
C ASN A 227 -21.09 -4.35 -13.42
N THR A 228 -20.69 -4.93 -12.29
CA THR A 228 -21.49 -4.93 -11.06
C THR A 228 -21.60 -3.52 -10.51
N ALA A 229 -22.83 -3.04 -10.33
CA ALA A 229 -23.08 -1.75 -9.70
C ALA A 229 -22.91 -1.85 -8.17
N ASP A 230 -22.34 -0.81 -7.56
CA ASP A 230 -21.97 -0.80 -6.14
C ASP A 230 -23.08 -1.23 -5.18
N PRO A 231 -24.34 -0.75 -5.33
CA PRO A 231 -25.44 -1.18 -4.46
C PRO A 231 -25.72 -2.67 -4.49
N LYS A 232 -25.37 -3.39 -5.58
CA LYS A 232 -25.61 -4.84 -5.70
C LYS A 232 -24.61 -5.66 -4.89
N THR A 233 -23.57 -5.05 -4.36
CA THR A 233 -22.53 -5.73 -3.59
C THR A 233 -22.85 -5.82 -2.09
N LEU A 234 -23.84 -5.05 -1.63
CA LEU A 234 -24.14 -4.85 -0.21
C LEU A 234 -24.71 -6.11 0.47
N ALA A 235 -25.72 -6.75 -0.13
CA ALA A 235 -26.36 -7.95 0.41
C ALA A 235 -25.38 -9.07 0.79
N ALA A 236 -24.33 -9.27 -0.03
CA ALA A 236 -23.29 -10.26 0.26
C ALA A 236 -22.49 -9.91 1.51
N GLN A 237 -22.20 -8.62 1.75
CA GLN A 237 -21.49 -8.19 2.96
C GLN A 237 -22.37 -8.26 4.20
N ILE A 238 -23.65 -7.92 4.08
CA ILE A 238 -24.62 -8.05 5.18
C ILE A 238 -24.67 -9.50 5.67
N THR A 239 -24.83 -10.44 4.74
CA THR A 239 -24.84 -11.88 5.05
C THR A 239 -23.53 -12.32 5.70
N LYS A 240 -22.40 -11.83 5.20
CA LYS A 240 -21.08 -12.13 5.77
C LYS A 240 -20.95 -11.62 7.20
N LEU A 241 -21.34 -10.39 7.48
CA LEU A 241 -21.28 -9.78 8.80
C LEU A 241 -22.19 -10.48 9.81
N LYS A 242 -23.48 -10.65 9.48
CA LYS A 242 -24.48 -11.23 10.40
C LYS A 242 -24.32 -12.73 10.57
N THR A 243 -24.19 -13.47 9.46
CA THR A 243 -24.25 -14.94 9.49
C THR A 243 -22.86 -15.54 9.62
N ARG A 244 -21.87 -15.10 8.81
CA ARG A 244 -20.56 -15.76 8.78
C ARG A 244 -19.64 -15.33 9.92
N PHE A 245 -19.62 -14.04 10.23
CA PHE A 245 -18.85 -13.48 11.34
C PHE A 245 -19.62 -13.44 12.66
N GLY A 246 -20.94 -13.68 12.62
CA GLY A 246 -21.77 -13.78 13.84
C GLY A 246 -21.95 -12.45 14.58
N LEU A 247 -21.79 -11.30 13.90
CA LEU A 247 -21.90 -9.99 14.53
C LEU A 247 -23.36 -9.55 14.58
N SER A 248 -23.83 -9.19 15.77
CA SER A 248 -25.23 -8.84 16.02
C SER A 248 -25.45 -7.34 15.90
N ASN A 249 -24.58 -6.55 16.54
CA ASN A 249 -24.67 -5.09 16.60
C ASN A 249 -23.51 -4.48 15.82
N ILE A 250 -23.74 -4.01 14.61
CA ILE A 250 -22.68 -3.45 13.77
C ILE A 250 -23.22 -2.34 12.88
N ALA A 251 -22.39 -1.30 12.71
CA ALA A 251 -22.69 -0.19 11.82
C ALA A 251 -21.85 -0.29 10.56
N LEU A 252 -22.48 -0.22 9.38
CA LEU A 252 -21.79 -0.20 8.11
C LEU A 252 -21.57 1.24 7.64
N VAL A 253 -20.30 1.61 7.41
CA VAL A 253 -19.94 2.87 6.75
C VAL A 253 -19.67 2.59 5.29
N GLY A 254 -20.36 3.33 4.44
CA GLY A 254 -20.21 3.20 3.00
C GLY A 254 -20.62 4.45 2.25
N ASP A 255 -20.17 4.54 1.01
CA ASP A 255 -20.40 5.71 0.19
C ASP A 255 -21.90 5.88 -0.19
N ARG A 256 -22.23 7.09 -0.65
CA ARG A 256 -23.60 7.45 -1.11
C ARG A 256 -24.02 6.75 -2.41
N GLY A 257 -23.06 6.19 -3.14
CA GLY A 257 -23.29 5.43 -4.36
C GLY A 257 -23.91 4.08 -4.03
N MET A 258 -23.41 3.45 -2.96
CA MET A 258 -23.68 2.09 -2.51
C MET A 258 -24.83 2.03 -1.50
N ILE A 259 -24.79 2.81 -0.42
CA ILE A 259 -25.82 2.83 0.62
C ILE A 259 -26.92 3.83 0.24
N THR A 260 -27.78 3.40 -0.68
CA THR A 260 -28.95 4.18 -1.13
C THR A 260 -30.15 3.97 -0.20
N SER A 261 -31.13 4.89 -0.18
CA SER A 261 -32.37 4.70 0.60
C SER A 261 -33.05 3.35 0.31
N ALA A 262 -33.12 2.97 -0.98
CA ALA A 262 -33.70 1.69 -1.38
C ALA A 262 -32.95 0.47 -0.82
N ARG A 263 -31.64 0.57 -0.57
CA ARG A 263 -30.85 -0.51 0.05
C ARG A 263 -30.96 -0.49 1.56
N ILE A 264 -31.03 0.70 2.17
CA ILE A 264 -31.33 0.85 3.59
C ILE A 264 -32.63 0.12 3.93
N ASP A 265 -33.70 0.40 3.20
CA ASP A 265 -35.04 -0.14 3.50
C ASP A 265 -35.16 -1.64 3.20
N LYS A 266 -34.50 -2.13 2.15
CA LYS A 266 -34.62 -3.53 1.69
C LYS A 266 -33.61 -4.48 2.30
N GLU A 267 -32.47 -3.98 2.78
CA GLU A 267 -31.35 -4.84 3.19
C GLU A 267 -30.84 -4.50 4.60
N LEU A 268 -30.56 -3.23 4.91
CA LEU A 268 -29.96 -2.87 6.20
C LEU A 268 -30.96 -2.88 7.36
N ARG A 269 -32.12 -2.22 7.21
CA ARG A 269 -33.17 -2.21 8.23
C ARG A 269 -33.67 -3.63 8.56
N PRO A 270 -34.00 -4.50 7.57
CA PRO A 270 -34.41 -5.87 7.86
C PRO A 270 -33.31 -6.73 8.51
N ALA A 271 -32.04 -6.47 8.20
CA ALA A 271 -30.91 -7.15 8.81
C ALA A 271 -30.53 -6.60 10.20
N GLN A 272 -31.24 -5.56 10.68
CA GLN A 272 -30.94 -4.84 11.92
C GLN A 272 -29.47 -4.38 11.95
N LEU A 273 -29.06 -3.73 10.86
CA LEU A 273 -27.75 -3.14 10.72
C LEU A 273 -27.86 -1.63 10.76
N ASP A 274 -26.98 -1.00 11.54
CA ASP A 274 -26.83 0.44 11.52
C ASP A 274 -25.98 0.88 10.33
N TRP A 275 -26.06 2.16 9.98
CA TRP A 275 -25.28 2.69 8.86
C TRP A 275 -24.81 4.12 9.08
N ILE A 276 -23.72 4.46 8.40
CA ILE A 276 -23.34 5.84 8.11
C ILE A 276 -23.10 5.97 6.61
N SER A 277 -23.80 6.91 5.97
CA SER A 277 -23.57 7.25 4.57
C SER A 277 -23.80 8.74 4.33
N ALA A 278 -23.77 9.19 3.07
CA ALA A 278 -24.01 10.58 2.70
C ALA A 278 -25.19 10.73 1.74
N LEU A 279 -25.85 11.89 1.77
CA LEU A 279 -26.88 12.26 0.80
C LEU A 279 -26.27 12.65 -0.54
N ARG A 280 -27.03 12.41 -1.62
CA ARG A 280 -26.69 12.86 -2.98
C ARG A 280 -27.14 14.32 -3.18
N ALA A 281 -26.55 14.99 -4.16
CA ALA A 281 -26.85 16.40 -4.44
C ALA A 281 -28.36 16.71 -4.60
N PRO A 282 -29.18 15.89 -5.30
CA PRO A 282 -30.63 16.15 -5.39
C PRO A 282 -31.35 16.10 -4.04
N GLN A 283 -30.93 15.22 -3.14
CA GLN A 283 -31.50 15.10 -1.79
C GLN A 283 -31.15 16.31 -0.92
N ILE A 284 -29.91 16.79 -1.02
CA ILE A 284 -29.49 18.02 -0.32
C ILE A 284 -30.26 19.22 -0.85
N ASN A 285 -30.42 19.34 -2.17
CA ASN A 285 -31.24 20.40 -2.78
C ASN A 285 -32.69 20.36 -2.28
N ALA A 286 -33.29 19.17 -2.16
CA ALA A 286 -34.65 19.05 -1.63
C ALA A 286 -34.76 19.58 -0.19
N LEU A 287 -33.79 19.24 0.68
CA LEU A 287 -33.75 19.75 2.06
C LEU A 287 -33.63 21.28 2.11
N VAL A 288 -32.84 21.88 1.22
CA VAL A 288 -32.70 23.35 1.13
C VAL A 288 -33.99 23.98 0.64
N ASN A 289 -34.58 23.45 -0.44
CA ASN A 289 -35.80 23.99 -1.05
C ASN A 289 -37.02 23.88 -0.12
N GLN A 290 -37.06 22.85 0.73
CA GLN A 290 -38.09 22.66 1.74
C GLN A 290 -37.83 23.47 3.03
N GLY A 291 -36.72 24.20 3.12
CA GLY A 291 -36.34 25.00 4.29
C GLY A 291 -35.83 24.19 5.49
N ALA A 292 -35.69 22.88 5.35
CA ALA A 292 -35.17 22.00 6.40
C ALA A 292 -33.66 22.19 6.63
N LEU A 293 -32.91 22.45 5.55
CA LEU A 293 -31.50 22.82 5.62
C LEU A 293 -31.33 24.32 5.35
N GLN A 294 -31.23 25.11 6.42
CA GLN A 294 -31.00 26.56 6.33
C GLN A 294 -29.51 26.85 6.14
N LEU A 295 -29.15 27.35 4.95
CA LEU A 295 -27.74 27.60 4.60
C LEU A 295 -27.07 28.64 5.51
N SER A 296 -27.81 29.61 6.03
CA SER A 296 -27.30 30.64 6.95
C SER A 296 -26.80 30.09 8.29
N LEU A 297 -27.17 28.87 8.67
CA LEU A 297 -26.60 28.22 9.85
C LEU A 297 -25.09 27.96 9.68
N PHE A 298 -24.62 27.82 8.44
CA PHE A 298 -23.20 27.66 8.14
C PHE A 298 -22.37 28.94 8.31
N ASP A 299 -23.03 30.10 8.50
CA ASP A 299 -22.33 31.37 8.80
C ASP A 299 -21.79 31.39 10.25
N GLN A 300 -22.33 30.54 11.13
CA GLN A 300 -21.98 30.48 12.55
C GLN A 300 -21.19 29.21 12.92
N GLN A 301 -21.50 28.09 12.26
CA GLN A 301 -20.90 26.78 12.57
C GLN A 301 -20.81 25.89 11.32
N ASN A 302 -19.75 25.10 11.21
CA ASN A 302 -19.56 24.20 10.05
C ASN A 302 -20.26 22.84 10.20
N LEU A 303 -20.86 22.56 11.36
CA LEU A 303 -21.41 21.27 11.72
C LEU A 303 -22.64 21.43 12.62
N PHE A 304 -23.77 20.85 12.21
CA PHE A 304 -24.98 20.73 13.02
C PHE A 304 -25.81 19.52 12.60
N GLU A 305 -26.85 19.21 13.36
CA GLU A 305 -27.76 18.11 13.07
C GLU A 305 -29.18 18.59 12.81
N ILE A 306 -29.87 17.90 11.92
CA ILE A 306 -31.31 18.06 11.71
C ILE A 306 -31.98 16.68 11.64
N THR A 307 -33.28 16.66 11.88
CA THR A 307 -34.17 15.54 11.57
C THR A 307 -35.10 15.94 10.45
N HIS A 308 -35.53 14.99 9.63
CA HIS A 308 -36.45 15.29 8.53
C HIS A 308 -37.44 14.13 8.30
N PRO A 309 -38.73 14.41 8.00
CA PRO A 309 -39.74 13.37 7.80
C PRO A 309 -39.39 12.33 6.71
N ASP A 310 -38.69 12.75 5.65
CA ASP A 310 -38.22 11.82 4.59
C ASP A 310 -37.13 10.83 5.06
N TYR A 311 -36.57 11.04 6.25
CA TYR A 311 -35.52 10.22 6.85
C TYR A 311 -35.91 9.80 8.27
N PRO A 312 -36.99 9.01 8.43
CA PRO A 312 -37.53 8.68 9.74
C PRO A 312 -36.57 7.79 10.53
N GLY A 313 -36.35 8.18 11.79
CA GLY A 313 -35.43 7.50 12.71
C GLY A 313 -33.96 7.69 12.36
N GLU A 314 -33.61 8.67 11.53
CA GLU A 314 -32.24 8.96 11.15
C GLU A 314 -31.83 10.36 11.60
N ARG A 315 -30.53 10.51 11.90
CA ARG A 315 -29.89 11.81 12.12
C ARG A 315 -29.23 12.26 10.84
N LEU A 316 -29.48 13.51 10.46
CA LEU A 316 -28.80 14.15 9.34
C LEU A 316 -27.73 15.10 9.88
N VAL A 317 -26.46 14.73 9.69
CA VAL A 317 -25.31 15.52 10.11
C VAL A 317 -24.88 16.43 8.95
N CYS A 318 -25.21 17.71 9.07
CA CYS A 318 -24.98 18.71 8.04
C CYS A 318 -23.60 19.34 8.20
N CYS A 319 -22.77 19.20 7.17
CA CYS A 319 -21.37 19.61 7.21
C CYS A 319 -21.08 20.61 6.09
N HIS A 320 -20.35 21.68 6.41
CA HIS A 320 -19.77 22.60 5.43
C HIS A 320 -18.25 22.62 5.57
N ASN A 321 -17.56 22.29 4.48
CA ASN A 321 -16.09 22.35 4.42
C ASN A 321 -15.66 23.53 3.54
N PRO A 322 -15.20 24.65 4.13
CA PRO A 322 -14.78 25.83 3.36
C PRO A 322 -13.65 25.56 2.37
N ALA A 323 -12.67 24.72 2.73
CA ALA A 323 -11.57 24.37 1.83
C ALA A 323 -12.07 23.59 0.60
N LEU A 324 -13.01 22.64 0.81
CA LEU A 324 -13.66 21.94 -0.29
C LEU A 324 -14.55 22.88 -1.11
N ALA A 325 -15.19 23.86 -0.47
CA ALA A 325 -15.99 24.86 -1.17
C ALA A 325 -15.14 25.66 -2.16
N HIS A 326 -14.01 26.22 -1.70
CA HIS A 326 -13.05 26.92 -2.55
C HIS A 326 -12.52 26.04 -3.68
N GLN A 327 -12.19 24.77 -3.40
CA GLN A 327 -11.70 23.84 -4.43
C GLN A 327 -12.77 23.58 -5.50
N ARG A 328 -14.03 23.37 -5.10
CA ARG A 328 -15.15 23.16 -6.03
C ARG A 328 -15.46 24.40 -6.85
N ALA A 329 -15.47 25.58 -6.23
CA ALA A 329 -15.68 26.85 -6.91
C ALA A 329 -14.63 27.07 -8.01
N ARG A 330 -13.35 26.98 -7.65
CA ARG A 330 -12.25 27.07 -8.61
C ARG A 330 -12.41 26.05 -9.74
N LYS A 331 -12.72 24.79 -9.40
CA LYS A 331 -12.84 23.73 -10.41
C LYS A 331 -14.03 23.97 -11.35
N ARG A 332 -15.16 24.44 -10.84
CA ARG A 332 -16.34 24.81 -11.63
C ARG A 332 -15.99 25.93 -12.60
N ASP A 333 -15.33 26.99 -12.13
CA ASP A 333 -14.96 28.13 -12.96
C ASP A 333 -13.99 27.73 -14.08
N GLU A 334 -12.97 26.92 -13.77
CA GLU A 334 -12.07 26.35 -14.78
C GLU A 334 -12.82 25.53 -15.84
N LEU A 335 -13.81 24.71 -15.42
CA LEU A 335 -14.59 23.86 -16.33
C LEU A 335 -15.62 24.67 -17.16
N LEU A 336 -16.20 25.73 -16.59
CA LEU A 336 -17.07 26.66 -17.30
C LEU A 336 -16.28 27.39 -18.38
N ALA A 337 -15.13 27.98 -18.04
CA ALA A 337 -14.25 28.67 -18.98
C ALA A 337 -13.76 27.72 -20.10
N ALA A 338 -13.38 26.49 -19.76
CA ALA A 338 -13.00 25.48 -20.75
C ALA A 338 -14.15 25.11 -21.70
N THR A 339 -15.39 25.05 -21.20
CA THR A 339 -16.57 24.78 -22.02
C THR A 339 -16.85 25.94 -22.97
N GLU A 340 -16.79 27.18 -22.47
CA GLU A 340 -16.95 28.38 -23.29
C GLU A 340 -15.91 28.48 -24.38
N ALA A 341 -14.64 28.19 -24.08
CA ALA A 341 -13.57 28.24 -25.07
C ALA A 341 -13.84 27.29 -26.25
N GLU A 342 -14.41 26.11 -26.00
CA GLU A 342 -14.79 25.17 -27.06
C GLU A 342 -16.05 25.61 -27.81
N LEU A 343 -17.07 26.14 -27.13
CA LEU A 343 -18.27 26.69 -27.77
C LEU A 343 -17.93 27.91 -28.64
N ALA A 344 -17.05 28.79 -28.16
CA ALA A 344 -16.56 29.96 -28.88
C ALA A 344 -15.84 29.58 -30.18
N LYS A 345 -15.09 28.48 -30.21
CA LYS A 345 -14.48 27.96 -31.46
C LYS A 345 -15.55 27.56 -32.48
N ILE A 346 -16.67 27.00 -32.03
CA ILE A 346 -17.78 26.61 -32.91
C ILE A 346 -18.51 27.87 -33.40
N ALA A 347 -18.81 28.82 -32.52
CA ALA A 347 -19.42 30.09 -32.89
C ALA A 347 -18.53 30.90 -33.86
N ALA A 348 -17.22 30.96 -33.62
CA ALA A 348 -16.28 31.57 -34.56
C ALA A 348 -16.24 30.83 -35.91
N ALA A 349 -16.49 29.51 -35.93
CA ALA A 349 -16.54 28.73 -37.16
C ALA A 349 -17.78 29.06 -38.02
N THR A 350 -18.90 29.46 -37.42
CA THR A 350 -20.09 29.88 -38.17
C THR A 350 -19.89 31.26 -38.82
N SER A 351 -19.03 32.10 -38.26
CA SER A 351 -18.80 33.47 -38.74
C SER A 351 -17.56 33.65 -39.63
N ARG A 352 -16.93 32.57 -40.12
CA ARG A 352 -15.72 32.65 -40.96
C ARG A 352 -16.03 33.22 -42.35
N ALA A 353 -15.15 34.07 -42.85
CA ALA A 353 -15.25 34.62 -44.22
C ALA A 353 -15.17 33.55 -45.31
N ARG A 354 -14.37 32.48 -45.11
CA ARG A 354 -14.22 31.37 -46.07
C ARG A 354 -14.69 30.06 -45.47
N ARG A 355 -15.62 29.38 -46.16
CA ARG A 355 -16.23 28.09 -45.76
C ARG A 355 -16.78 28.14 -44.31
N PRO A 356 -17.74 29.03 -44.01
CA PRO A 356 -18.39 29.06 -42.71
C PRO A 356 -19.08 27.73 -42.42
N LEU A 357 -19.14 27.36 -41.14
CA LEU A 357 -19.96 26.26 -40.67
C LEU A 357 -21.44 26.66 -40.81
N ARG A 358 -22.20 25.88 -41.58
CA ARG A 358 -23.62 26.13 -41.88
C ARG A 358 -24.46 24.86 -41.70
N GLY A 359 -25.76 25.07 -41.56
CA GLY A 359 -26.77 24.04 -41.31
C GLY A 359 -26.91 23.78 -39.82
N LYS A 360 -28.13 23.96 -39.32
CA LYS A 360 -28.47 23.79 -37.90
C LYS A 360 -28.00 22.44 -37.36
N ASP A 361 -28.22 21.37 -38.11
CA ASP A 361 -27.84 20.00 -37.71
C ASP A 361 -26.31 19.82 -37.62
N THR A 362 -25.57 20.37 -38.58
CA THR A 362 -24.10 20.31 -38.59
C THR A 362 -23.52 21.05 -37.38
N ILE A 363 -24.08 22.23 -37.07
CA ILE A 363 -23.67 23.01 -35.90
C ILE A 363 -24.04 22.26 -34.62
N ALA A 364 -25.26 21.72 -34.52
CA ALA A 364 -25.73 20.95 -33.39
C ALA A 364 -24.89 19.69 -33.12
N LEU A 365 -24.46 18.97 -34.18
CA LEU A 365 -23.53 17.84 -34.05
C LEU A 365 -22.20 18.27 -33.44
N LYS A 366 -21.62 19.39 -33.89
CA LYS A 366 -20.37 19.91 -33.30
C LYS A 366 -20.55 20.34 -31.86
N VAL A 367 -21.61 21.06 -31.53
CA VAL A 367 -21.98 21.41 -30.16
C VAL A 367 -22.13 20.14 -29.32
N GLY A 368 -22.77 19.10 -29.86
CA GLY A 368 -22.93 17.79 -29.22
C GLY A 368 -21.61 17.14 -28.81
N THR A 369 -20.55 17.28 -29.61
CA THR A 369 -19.23 16.73 -29.25
C THR A 369 -18.58 17.44 -28.05
N VAL A 370 -18.92 18.72 -27.84
CA VAL A 370 -18.40 19.54 -26.74
C VAL A 370 -19.31 19.49 -25.51
N ARG A 371 -20.63 19.37 -25.70
CA ARG A 371 -21.69 19.51 -24.68
C ARG A 371 -21.37 18.76 -23.39
N ASN A 372 -20.92 17.51 -23.51
CA ASN A 372 -20.67 16.67 -22.35
C ASN A 372 -19.18 16.44 -22.04
N LYS A 373 -18.26 17.07 -22.78
CA LYS A 373 -16.81 16.90 -22.60
C LYS A 373 -16.35 17.28 -21.20
N PHE A 374 -16.87 18.39 -20.67
CA PHE A 374 -16.56 18.91 -19.33
C PHE A 374 -17.71 18.81 -18.34
N LYS A 375 -18.84 18.17 -18.73
CA LYS A 375 -20.06 18.02 -17.92
C LYS A 375 -20.71 19.35 -17.44
N MET A 376 -20.44 20.46 -18.11
CA MET A 376 -20.98 21.80 -17.75
C MET A 376 -22.15 22.27 -18.61
N ALA A 377 -22.62 21.48 -19.59
CA ALA A 377 -23.69 21.91 -20.51
C ALA A 377 -24.97 22.38 -19.82
N LYS A 378 -25.30 21.85 -18.64
CA LYS A 378 -26.46 22.30 -17.85
C LYS A 378 -26.43 23.80 -17.56
N HIS A 379 -25.25 24.43 -17.52
CA HIS A 379 -25.05 25.84 -17.20
C HIS A 379 -25.07 26.78 -18.41
N PHE A 380 -25.29 26.28 -19.62
CA PHE A 380 -25.34 27.09 -20.82
C PHE A 380 -26.75 27.06 -21.41
N ASP A 381 -27.25 28.23 -21.78
CA ASP A 381 -28.32 28.33 -22.78
C ASP A 381 -27.68 28.38 -24.16
N LEU A 382 -28.15 27.55 -25.09
CA LEU A 382 -27.57 27.37 -26.41
C LEU A 382 -28.64 27.64 -27.46
N GLN A 383 -28.42 28.65 -28.30
CA GLN A 383 -29.29 28.96 -29.43
C GLN A 383 -28.55 28.63 -30.72
N ILE A 384 -29.12 27.74 -31.52
CA ILE A 384 -28.52 27.22 -32.75
C ILE A 384 -29.45 27.54 -33.92
N SER A 385 -28.98 28.35 -34.86
CA SER A 385 -29.63 28.62 -36.16
C SER A 385 -28.88 27.90 -37.29
N ASP A 386 -29.32 28.09 -38.53
CA ASP A 386 -28.63 27.55 -39.72
C ASP A 386 -27.26 28.20 -39.98
N ASP A 387 -27.01 29.36 -39.40
CA ASP A 387 -25.86 30.20 -39.71
C ASP A 387 -25.13 30.74 -38.48
N SER A 388 -25.61 30.45 -37.26
CA SER A 388 -25.02 30.96 -36.03
C SER A 388 -25.15 30.00 -34.86
N LEU A 389 -24.22 30.14 -33.91
CA LEU A 389 -24.32 29.60 -32.56
C LEU A 389 -24.13 30.76 -31.59
N THR A 390 -25.10 30.98 -30.72
CA THR A 390 -24.96 31.86 -29.56
C THR A 390 -25.15 31.06 -28.27
N PHE A 391 -24.44 31.47 -27.22
CA PHE A 391 -24.50 30.82 -25.93
C PHE A 391 -24.35 31.82 -24.79
N THR A 392 -25.04 31.58 -23.69
CA THR A 392 -24.97 32.39 -22.47
C THR A 392 -24.90 31.51 -21.23
N ARG A 393 -24.25 31.99 -20.17
CA ARG A 393 -24.25 31.31 -18.88
C ARG A 393 -25.60 31.50 -18.19
N LYS A 394 -26.12 30.43 -17.60
CA LYS A 394 -27.27 30.46 -16.69
C LYS A 394 -26.80 30.87 -15.29
N SER A 395 -26.55 32.17 -15.09
CA SER A 395 -25.95 32.72 -13.86
C SER A 395 -26.65 32.27 -12.59
N ASP A 396 -27.99 32.29 -12.56
CA ASP A 396 -28.76 31.88 -11.37
C ASP A 396 -28.58 30.41 -11.03
N GLN A 397 -28.53 29.53 -12.05
CA GLN A 397 -28.28 28.11 -11.86
C GLN A 397 -26.86 27.83 -11.38
N ILE A 398 -25.88 28.60 -11.88
CA ILE A 398 -24.49 28.52 -11.41
C ILE A 398 -24.41 28.97 -9.95
N ALA A 399 -25.08 30.07 -9.59
CA ALA A 399 -25.12 30.59 -8.23
C ALA A 399 -25.80 29.60 -7.26
N ALA A 400 -26.92 28.99 -7.66
CA ALA A 400 -27.60 27.96 -6.87
C ALA A 400 -26.71 26.72 -6.62
N GLU A 401 -25.95 26.28 -7.63
CA GLU A 401 -24.99 25.17 -7.45
C GLU A 401 -23.79 25.60 -6.59
N ALA A 402 -23.31 26.83 -6.75
CA ALA A 402 -22.23 27.40 -5.95
C ALA A 402 -22.59 27.51 -4.47
N ALA A 403 -23.85 27.81 -4.15
CA ALA A 403 -24.32 27.89 -2.76
C ALA A 403 -24.22 26.56 -1.99
N LEU A 404 -24.09 25.43 -2.70
CA LEU A 404 -23.91 24.10 -2.11
C LEU A 404 -22.46 23.61 -2.12
N ASP A 405 -21.51 24.46 -2.52
CA ASP A 405 -20.10 24.12 -2.48
C ASP A 405 -19.63 23.83 -1.07
N GLY A 406 -18.82 22.77 -0.93
CA GLY A 406 -18.34 22.33 0.39
C GLY A 406 -19.38 21.68 1.28
N ILE A 407 -20.67 21.75 0.94
CA ILE A 407 -21.75 21.14 1.73
C ILE A 407 -21.86 19.64 1.41
N TYR A 408 -21.96 18.85 2.47
CA TYR A 408 -22.35 17.45 2.44
C TYR A 408 -23.17 17.13 3.69
N VAL A 409 -24.14 16.23 3.53
CA VAL A 409 -24.99 15.79 4.65
C VAL A 409 -24.78 14.30 4.83
N LEU A 410 -24.34 13.90 6.01
CA LEU A 410 -24.28 12.50 6.40
C LEU A 410 -25.64 12.08 6.96
N ARG A 411 -26.00 10.81 6.75
CA ARG A 411 -27.19 10.19 7.34
C ARG A 411 -26.75 8.97 8.13
N THR A 412 -27.30 8.81 9.32
CA THR A 412 -26.99 7.69 10.21
C THR A 412 -28.22 7.24 10.97
N SER A 413 -28.33 5.94 11.21
CA SER A 413 -29.32 5.35 12.13
C SER A 413 -28.83 5.31 13.57
N LEU A 414 -27.52 5.51 13.80
CA LEU A 414 -26.94 5.45 15.14
C LEU A 414 -27.46 6.59 16.02
N PRO A 415 -27.95 6.29 17.23
CA PRO A 415 -28.43 7.31 18.15
C PRO A 415 -27.26 8.12 18.73
N ASP A 416 -27.56 9.34 19.18
CA ASP A 416 -26.54 10.29 19.66
C ASP A 416 -25.72 9.77 20.84
N HIS A 417 -26.34 9.05 21.77
CA HIS A 417 -25.64 8.44 22.90
C HIS A 417 -24.68 7.31 22.48
N SER A 418 -24.83 6.74 21.28
CA SER A 418 -23.95 5.70 20.76
C SER A 418 -22.78 6.28 19.94
N LEU A 419 -23.05 7.32 19.14
CA LEU A 419 -22.02 8.00 18.35
C LEU A 419 -22.41 9.46 18.14
N GLY A 420 -21.65 10.37 18.74
CA GLY A 420 -21.87 11.81 18.61
C GLY A 420 -21.63 12.32 17.19
N ARG A 421 -22.19 13.48 16.86
CA ARG A 421 -22.15 14.07 15.51
C ARG A 421 -20.73 14.25 14.95
N ASP A 422 -19.78 14.65 15.79
CA ASP A 422 -18.39 14.87 15.42
C ASP A 422 -17.71 13.55 15.03
N ASP A 423 -18.00 12.49 15.79
CA ASP A 423 -17.50 11.14 15.52
C ASP A 423 -18.14 10.52 14.28
N VAL A 424 -19.42 10.79 13.99
CA VAL A 424 -20.06 10.37 12.72
C VAL A 424 -19.26 10.90 11.52
N VAL A 425 -18.82 12.16 11.58
CA VAL A 425 -17.96 12.76 10.53
C VAL A 425 -16.59 12.08 10.48
N GLY A 426 -15.98 11.81 11.64
CA GLY A 426 -14.72 11.08 11.74
C GLY A 426 -14.81 9.70 11.07
N ARG A 427 -15.79 8.89 11.47
CA ARG A 427 -16.02 7.53 10.96
C ARG A 427 -16.32 7.49 9.48
N TYR A 428 -17.08 8.45 8.97
CA TYR A 428 -17.30 8.55 7.52
C TYR A 428 -16.00 8.88 6.76
N LYS A 429 -15.10 9.69 7.36
CA LYS A 429 -13.79 10.02 6.77
C LYS A 429 -12.79 8.86 6.83
N ASP A 430 -12.97 7.91 7.75
CA ASP A 430 -12.14 6.69 7.83
C ASP A 430 -12.27 5.82 6.55
N LEU A 431 -13.30 6.01 5.71
CA LEU A 431 -13.37 5.41 4.36
C LEU A 431 -12.12 5.71 3.50
N ALA A 432 -11.43 6.83 3.76
CA ALA A 432 -10.19 7.16 3.08
C ALA A 432 -9.07 6.12 3.32
N ASP A 433 -9.14 5.33 4.39
CA ASP A 433 -8.20 4.24 4.63
C ASP A 433 -8.49 3.01 3.74
N VAL A 434 -9.76 2.78 3.37
CA VAL A 434 -10.12 1.79 2.35
C VAL A 434 -9.62 2.24 0.97
N GLU A 435 -9.77 3.53 0.65
CA GLU A 435 -9.18 4.10 -0.59
C GLU A 435 -7.65 3.98 -0.60
N ARG A 436 -6.99 4.13 0.56
CA ARG A 436 -5.55 3.93 0.71
C ARG A 436 -5.16 2.49 0.44
N PHE A 437 -5.93 1.51 0.93
CA PHE A 437 -5.76 0.11 0.56
C PHE A 437 -5.81 -0.06 -0.96
N PHE A 438 -6.85 0.46 -1.64
CA PHE A 438 -6.97 0.32 -3.09
C PHE A 438 -5.80 0.95 -3.85
N ARG A 439 -5.27 2.05 -3.33
CA ARG A 439 -4.08 2.70 -3.90
C ARG A 439 -2.83 1.83 -3.74
N THR A 440 -2.55 1.35 -2.52
CA THR A 440 -1.41 0.45 -2.25
C THR A 440 -1.51 -0.86 -3.03
N LEU A 441 -2.72 -1.41 -3.17
CA LEU A 441 -2.97 -2.60 -3.99
C LEU A 441 -2.52 -2.40 -5.46
N ASN A 442 -2.71 -1.18 -5.98
CA ASN A 442 -2.32 -0.81 -7.34
C ASN A 442 -0.85 -0.38 -7.46
N SER A 443 -0.28 0.30 -6.47
CA SER A 443 1.05 0.94 -6.58
C SER A 443 2.19 0.13 -5.96
N GLU A 444 1.93 -0.62 -4.89
CA GLU A 444 2.96 -1.34 -4.13
C GLU A 444 2.81 -2.85 -4.22
N LEU A 445 1.57 -3.36 -4.35
CA LEU A 445 1.30 -4.80 -4.41
C LEU A 445 0.92 -5.27 -5.81
N ASP A 446 1.12 -4.48 -6.86
CA ASP A 446 0.94 -4.84 -8.27
C ASP A 446 -0.21 -5.84 -8.52
N VAL A 447 -1.44 -5.40 -8.20
CA VAL A 447 -2.64 -6.22 -8.45
C VAL A 447 -2.88 -6.44 -9.93
N ARG A 448 -2.43 -5.52 -10.78
CA ARG A 448 -2.55 -5.58 -12.22
C ARG A 448 -1.18 -5.84 -12.81
N PRO A 449 -1.09 -6.47 -13.99
CA PRO A 449 -2.19 -6.97 -14.81
C PRO A 449 -2.78 -8.30 -14.30
N ILE A 450 -4.12 -8.42 -14.33
CA ILE A 450 -4.83 -9.66 -13.97
C ILE A 450 -5.00 -10.52 -15.24
N ARG A 451 -4.21 -11.60 -15.37
CA ARG A 451 -4.18 -12.48 -16.56
C ARG A 451 -4.82 -13.86 -16.35
N HIS A 452 -5.58 -14.04 -15.28
CA HIS A 452 -6.16 -15.33 -14.91
C HIS A 452 -7.39 -15.67 -15.76
N ARG A 453 -7.45 -16.90 -16.30
CA ARG A 453 -8.58 -17.37 -17.10
C ARG A 453 -9.75 -17.87 -16.27
N LEU A 454 -9.48 -18.46 -15.09
CA LEU A 454 -10.49 -19.00 -14.19
C LEU A 454 -10.93 -17.93 -13.17
N ALA A 455 -12.23 -17.85 -12.91
CA ALA A 455 -12.80 -16.91 -11.96
C ALA A 455 -12.21 -17.08 -10.56
N ASP A 456 -12.06 -18.33 -10.11
CA ASP A 456 -11.49 -18.64 -8.80
C ASP A 456 -10.03 -18.23 -8.68
N ARG A 457 -9.24 -18.32 -9.76
CA ARG A 457 -7.86 -17.80 -9.73
C ARG A 457 -7.81 -16.28 -9.71
N VAL A 458 -8.80 -15.58 -10.25
CA VAL A 458 -8.94 -14.13 -10.04
C VAL A 458 -9.26 -13.85 -8.57
N ARG A 459 -10.20 -14.58 -7.96
CA ARG A 459 -10.53 -14.45 -6.53
C ARG A 459 -9.33 -14.68 -5.63
N ALA A 460 -8.61 -15.77 -5.85
CA ALA A 460 -7.40 -16.12 -5.11
C ALA A 460 -6.31 -15.06 -5.28
N HIS A 461 -6.15 -14.48 -6.48
CA HIS A 461 -5.21 -13.39 -6.71
C HIS A 461 -5.51 -12.18 -5.82
N LEU A 462 -6.75 -11.70 -5.80
CA LEU A 462 -7.16 -10.56 -4.96
C LEU A 462 -7.07 -10.90 -3.46
N PHE A 463 -7.46 -12.11 -3.08
CA PHE A 463 -7.38 -12.59 -1.70
C PHE A 463 -5.94 -12.60 -1.16
N LEU A 464 -4.99 -13.14 -1.92
CA LEU A 464 -3.58 -13.13 -1.52
C LEU A 464 -3.01 -11.71 -1.45
N ARG A 465 -3.44 -10.79 -2.33
CA ARG A 465 -3.04 -9.38 -2.26
C ARG A 465 -3.55 -8.70 -1.00
N MET A 466 -4.77 -9.00 -0.57
CA MET A 466 -5.30 -8.51 0.71
C MET A 466 -4.46 -9.01 1.90
N LEU A 467 -4.06 -10.28 1.92
CA LEU A 467 -3.21 -10.82 2.99
C LEU A 467 -1.79 -10.22 2.97
N SER A 468 -1.20 -9.99 1.80
CA SER A 468 0.06 -9.24 1.69
C SER A 468 -0.08 -7.81 2.19
N TYR A 469 -1.19 -7.14 1.88
CA TYR A 469 -1.48 -5.83 2.43
C TYR A 469 -1.56 -5.88 3.95
N TYR A 470 -2.26 -6.85 4.53
CA TYR A 470 -2.38 -7.03 5.98
C TYR A 470 -0.99 -7.04 6.65
N ILE A 471 -0.04 -7.82 6.11
CA ILE A 471 1.36 -7.83 6.58
C ILE A 471 1.98 -6.44 6.47
N SER A 472 1.95 -5.83 5.28
CA SER A 472 2.57 -4.52 5.06
C SER A 472 1.91 -3.39 5.86
N TRP A 473 0.62 -3.48 6.17
CA TRP A 473 -0.10 -2.51 7.00
C TRP A 473 0.44 -2.51 8.42
N HIS A 474 0.59 -3.69 9.03
CA HIS A 474 1.19 -3.84 10.36
C HIS A 474 2.65 -3.40 10.38
N MET A 475 3.43 -3.74 9.34
CA MET A 475 4.80 -3.24 9.21
C MET A 475 4.83 -1.71 9.14
N LYS A 476 3.97 -1.07 8.34
CA LYS A 476 3.91 0.40 8.22
C LYS A 476 3.51 1.08 9.52
N GLN A 477 2.63 0.47 10.34
CA GLN A 477 2.32 1.01 11.67
C GLN A 477 3.55 0.93 12.58
N ALA A 478 4.21 -0.22 12.66
CA ALA A 478 5.39 -0.42 13.51
C ALA A 478 6.59 0.45 13.08
N LEU A 479 6.80 0.58 11.77
CA LEU A 479 7.90 1.34 11.18
C LEU A 479 7.60 2.83 11.03
N ALA A 480 6.39 3.29 11.35
CA ALA A 480 5.98 4.69 11.23
C ALA A 480 7.00 5.70 11.81
N PRO A 481 7.72 5.43 12.92
CA PRO A 481 8.75 6.33 13.43
C PRO A 481 9.86 6.65 12.42
N ILE A 482 10.26 5.70 11.56
CA ILE A 482 11.35 5.85 10.58
C ILE A 482 10.85 6.01 9.13
N LEU A 483 9.53 6.04 8.91
CA LEU A 483 8.91 6.25 7.60
C LEU A 483 8.41 7.70 7.42
N PHE A 484 8.13 8.10 6.17
CA PHE A 484 7.32 9.30 5.84
C PHE A 484 5.83 9.11 6.20
N ALA A 485 5.57 8.61 7.40
CA ALA A 485 4.24 8.42 7.99
C ALA A 485 4.12 9.27 9.25
N ASP A 486 2.91 9.71 9.56
CA ASP A 486 2.63 10.31 10.87
C ASP A 486 2.57 9.21 11.93
N ASN A 487 3.37 9.33 12.97
CA ASN A 487 3.44 8.38 14.08
C ASN A 487 2.92 8.97 15.41
N ASP A 488 2.23 10.11 15.34
CA ASP A 488 1.59 10.76 16.49
C ASP A 488 0.15 11.19 16.12
N LYS A 489 -0.69 10.17 15.87
CA LYS A 489 -2.10 10.36 15.51
C LYS A 489 -2.88 11.16 16.57
N PRO A 490 -2.69 10.97 17.89
CA PRO A 490 -3.36 11.79 18.90
C PRO A 490 -3.02 13.27 18.78
N ALA A 491 -1.74 13.64 18.62
CA ALA A 491 -1.35 15.04 18.41
C ALA A 491 -1.91 15.61 17.11
N ALA A 492 -1.93 14.81 16.03
CA ALA A 492 -2.55 15.21 14.77
C ALA A 492 -4.06 15.47 14.90
N ALA A 493 -4.76 14.62 15.66
CA ALA A 493 -6.19 14.77 15.94
C ALA A 493 -6.47 16.00 16.83
N ALA A 494 -5.65 16.24 17.86
CA ALA A 494 -5.82 17.36 18.79
C ALA A 494 -5.71 18.75 18.10
N LYS A 495 -4.96 18.85 17.00
CA LYS A 495 -4.86 20.08 16.18
C LYS A 495 -6.13 20.40 15.39
N ARG A 496 -7.02 19.43 15.26
CA ARG A 496 -8.21 19.54 14.45
C ARG A 496 -9.39 19.96 15.32
N ALA A 497 -9.56 21.27 15.46
CA ALA A 497 -10.69 21.85 16.20
C ALA A 497 -12.05 21.60 15.52
N ASP A 498 -12.07 21.45 14.19
CA ASP A 498 -13.28 21.21 13.39
C ASP A 498 -13.22 19.81 12.73
N PRO A 499 -14.12 18.87 13.09
CA PRO A 499 -14.18 17.53 12.49
C PRO A 499 -14.52 17.56 10.99
N VAL A 500 -15.02 18.67 10.44
CA VAL A 500 -15.29 18.86 9.01
C VAL A 500 -14.06 19.32 8.24
N ALA A 501 -13.13 20.05 8.89
CA ALA A 501 -11.89 20.51 8.28
C ALA A 501 -11.00 19.34 7.78
N PRO A 502 -10.07 19.58 6.84
CA PRO A 502 -9.10 18.55 6.43
C PRO A 502 -8.28 18.00 7.60
N ALA A 503 -7.84 16.74 7.50
CA ALA A 503 -6.95 16.15 8.49
C ALA A 503 -5.61 16.88 8.52
N GLN A 504 -5.09 17.14 9.72
CA GLN A 504 -3.79 17.77 9.91
C GLN A 504 -2.74 16.72 10.28
N ARG A 505 -1.47 17.06 10.05
CA ARG A 505 -0.33 16.25 10.46
C ARG A 505 0.22 16.78 11.79
N SER A 506 0.76 15.89 12.62
CA SER A 506 1.45 16.25 13.85
C SER A 506 2.70 17.10 13.56
N ASP A 507 3.12 17.93 14.52
CA ASP A 507 4.38 18.71 14.38
C ASP A 507 5.58 17.80 14.16
N LYS A 508 5.61 16.65 14.82
CA LYS A 508 6.64 15.62 14.61
C LYS A 508 6.67 15.15 13.16
N ALA A 509 5.51 14.86 12.58
CA ALA A 509 5.44 14.43 11.19
C ALA A 509 5.84 15.53 10.20
N LEU A 510 5.49 16.79 10.47
CA LEU A 510 5.90 17.95 9.68
C LEU A 510 7.41 18.18 9.77
N ALA A 511 7.98 18.15 10.98
CA ALA A 511 9.42 18.27 11.22
C ALA A 511 10.19 17.13 10.52
N LYS A 512 9.70 15.90 10.63
CA LYS A 512 10.27 14.72 9.97
C LYS A 512 10.27 14.87 8.44
N ALA A 513 9.17 15.38 7.86
CA ALA A 513 9.09 15.64 6.43
C ALA A 513 10.02 16.77 5.96
N ALA A 514 10.12 17.86 6.75
CA ALA A 514 10.96 19.00 6.43
C ALA A 514 12.47 18.65 6.51
N ARG A 515 12.88 17.99 7.59
CA ARG A 515 14.29 17.60 7.82
C ARG A 515 14.70 16.37 7.01
N LYS A 516 13.73 15.56 6.56
CA LYS A 516 13.95 14.21 5.98
C LYS A 516 14.75 13.30 6.93
N ARG A 517 14.68 13.59 8.23
CA ARG A 517 15.38 12.89 9.31
C ARG A 517 14.48 12.73 10.54
N THR A 518 14.67 11.66 11.29
CA THR A 518 14.01 11.43 12.59
C THR A 518 14.62 12.30 13.70
N GLU A 519 14.02 12.28 14.89
CA GLU A 519 14.58 12.92 16.08
C GLU A 519 15.96 12.35 16.45
N ASP A 520 16.14 11.03 16.31
CA ASP A 520 17.42 10.32 16.49
C ASP A 520 18.40 10.49 15.29
N ASN A 521 18.14 11.45 14.39
CA ASN A 521 18.97 11.76 13.22
C ASN A 521 19.12 10.63 12.18
N TYR A 522 18.21 9.67 12.14
CA TYR A 522 18.16 8.68 11.05
C TYR A 522 17.54 9.27 9.78
N PRO A 523 18.00 8.89 8.56
CA PRO A 523 17.30 9.25 7.33
C PRO A 523 15.92 8.58 7.27
N VAL A 524 14.93 9.32 6.77
CA VAL A 524 13.54 8.84 6.69
C VAL A 524 13.29 8.19 5.34
N HIS A 525 12.60 7.04 5.33
CA HIS A 525 12.32 6.27 4.12
C HIS A 525 10.83 6.27 3.74
N SER A 526 10.52 6.01 2.46
CA SER A 526 9.24 5.42 2.11
C SER A 526 9.26 3.93 2.47
N PHE A 527 8.11 3.27 2.56
CA PHE A 527 8.09 1.84 2.89
C PHE A 527 8.92 1.02 1.87
N THR A 528 8.73 1.27 0.58
CA THR A 528 9.48 0.63 -0.50
C THR A 528 10.98 0.92 -0.43
N SER A 529 11.39 2.16 -0.16
CA SER A 529 12.82 2.50 -0.08
C SER A 529 13.48 1.92 1.17
N LEU A 530 12.72 1.67 2.25
CA LEU A 530 13.23 0.96 3.43
C LEU A 530 13.40 -0.53 3.14
N LEU A 531 12.47 -1.18 2.45
CA LEU A 531 12.63 -2.58 2.05
C LEU A 531 13.85 -2.77 1.12
N ALA A 532 14.07 -1.83 0.20
CA ALA A 532 15.27 -1.81 -0.64
C ALA A 532 16.55 -1.64 0.18
N ASP A 533 16.57 -0.77 1.20
CA ASP A 533 17.71 -0.64 2.11
C ASP A 533 17.94 -1.94 2.92
N LEU A 534 16.88 -2.53 3.48
CA LEU A 534 16.96 -3.82 4.17
C LEU A 534 17.44 -4.95 3.26
N ALA A 535 17.26 -4.86 1.94
CA ALA A 535 17.78 -5.80 0.96
C ALA A 535 19.30 -5.89 0.91
N THR A 536 19.99 -4.84 1.36
CA THR A 536 21.47 -4.82 1.41
C THR A 536 22.03 -5.73 2.51
N ILE A 537 21.19 -6.19 3.44
CA ILE A 537 21.55 -7.27 4.36
C ILE A 537 21.43 -8.58 3.58
N CYS A 538 22.56 -9.19 3.24
CA CYS A 538 22.62 -10.41 2.45
C CYS A 538 23.02 -11.61 3.30
N ALA A 539 22.51 -12.79 2.95
CA ALA A 539 23.09 -14.07 3.30
C ALA A 539 24.20 -14.38 2.27
N ASN A 540 25.44 -14.41 2.72
CA ASN A 540 26.61 -14.64 1.86
C ASN A 540 27.14 -16.05 2.08
N THR A 541 27.20 -16.85 1.02
CA THR A 541 27.87 -18.15 1.03
C THR A 541 29.35 -17.94 0.76
N ILE A 542 30.19 -18.40 1.69
CA ILE A 542 31.63 -18.16 1.67
C ILE A 542 32.34 -19.51 1.54
N GLN A 543 33.21 -19.64 0.54
CA GLN A 543 34.10 -20.79 0.33
C GLN A 543 35.54 -20.40 0.73
N PRO A 544 36.13 -21.04 1.76
CA PRO A 544 37.54 -20.82 2.09
C PRO A 544 38.48 -21.57 1.13
N THR A 545 39.72 -21.09 0.97
CA THR A 545 40.74 -21.59 0.02
C THR A 545 41.47 -22.89 0.41
N HIS A 546 41.18 -23.49 1.57
CA HIS A 546 41.94 -24.63 2.12
C HIS A 546 41.09 -25.86 2.49
N ASP A 547 40.30 -26.39 1.56
CA ASP A 547 39.44 -27.59 1.75
C ASP A 547 38.50 -27.53 2.97
N LEU A 548 38.19 -26.32 3.44
CA LEU A 548 37.19 -26.12 4.49
C LEU A 548 35.79 -26.08 3.87
N PRO A 549 34.77 -26.59 4.60
CA PRO A 549 33.39 -26.52 4.12
C PRO A 549 32.95 -25.06 3.98
N ALA A 550 32.10 -24.81 2.98
CA ALA A 550 31.44 -23.51 2.83
C ALA A 550 30.54 -23.22 4.03
N PHE A 551 30.39 -21.94 4.36
CA PHE A 551 29.48 -21.49 5.42
C PHE A 551 28.74 -20.22 5.02
N THR A 552 27.62 -19.94 5.68
CA THR A 552 26.80 -18.75 5.43
C THR A 552 27.11 -17.67 6.46
N LYS A 553 27.30 -16.43 6.00
CA LYS A 553 27.48 -15.25 6.86
C LYS A 553 26.52 -14.14 6.45
N ILE A 554 25.79 -13.63 7.44
CA ILE A 554 24.81 -12.55 7.23
C ILE A 554 25.48 -11.20 7.43
N THR A 555 25.21 -10.26 6.51
CA THR A 555 25.68 -8.87 6.61
C THR A 555 25.20 -8.24 7.92
N ASN A 556 26.09 -7.55 8.65
CA ASN A 556 25.70 -6.83 9.85
C ASN A 556 24.82 -5.61 9.49
N PRO A 557 23.71 -5.38 10.18
CA PRO A 557 22.82 -4.26 9.88
C PRO A 557 23.46 -2.91 10.21
N THR A 558 23.18 -1.90 9.38
CA THR A 558 23.45 -0.49 9.73
C THR A 558 22.64 -0.06 10.96
N PRO A 559 22.97 1.06 11.62
CA PRO A 559 22.17 1.56 12.75
C PRO A 559 20.68 1.74 12.41
N LEU A 560 20.34 2.26 11.22
CA LEU A 560 18.95 2.41 10.78
C LEU A 560 18.27 1.05 10.57
N GLN A 561 18.95 0.11 9.89
CA GLN A 561 18.38 -1.22 9.65
C GLN A 561 18.15 -1.96 10.97
N ARG A 562 19.08 -1.85 11.93
CA ARG A 562 18.91 -2.38 13.28
C ARG A 562 17.68 -1.80 13.95
N ARG A 563 17.50 -0.47 13.87
CA ARG A 563 16.31 0.21 14.39
C ARG A 563 15.02 -0.31 13.75
N ALA A 564 15.02 -0.59 12.44
CA ALA A 564 13.85 -1.17 11.77
C ALA A 564 13.51 -2.56 12.34
N PHE A 565 14.50 -3.41 12.58
CA PHE A 565 14.32 -4.74 13.18
C PHE A 565 13.87 -4.67 14.64
N GLU A 566 14.38 -3.73 15.43
CA GLU A 566 13.90 -3.46 16.80
C GLU A 566 12.43 -3.03 16.81
N LEU A 567 12.03 -2.10 15.92
CA LEU A 567 10.63 -1.66 15.80
C LEU A 567 9.70 -2.78 15.36
N LEU A 568 10.19 -3.70 14.53
CA LEU A 568 9.45 -4.88 14.10
C LEU A 568 9.50 -6.02 15.12
N ASP A 569 10.35 -5.95 16.14
CA ASP A 569 10.61 -7.03 17.10
C ASP A 569 11.00 -8.36 16.40
N ILE A 570 11.97 -8.27 15.46
CA ILE A 570 12.42 -9.39 14.63
C ILE A 570 13.95 -9.37 14.53
N SER A 571 14.58 -10.54 14.47
CA SER A 571 16.01 -10.65 14.17
C SER A 571 16.29 -10.47 12.68
N HIS A 572 17.35 -9.72 12.34
CA HIS A 572 17.87 -9.63 10.96
C HIS A 572 18.40 -10.95 10.39
N ARG A 573 18.56 -11.98 11.24
CA ARG A 573 18.93 -13.35 10.86
C ARG A 573 17.73 -14.28 10.74
N HIS A 574 16.50 -13.77 10.83
CA HIS A 574 15.31 -14.60 10.95
C HIS A 574 15.20 -15.63 9.81
N GLY A 575 15.11 -16.90 10.18
CA GLY A 575 15.04 -18.02 9.23
C GLY A 575 16.39 -18.59 8.79
N LEU A 576 17.50 -18.04 9.27
CA LEU A 576 18.86 -18.54 9.06
C LEU A 576 19.58 -18.62 10.41
N THR A 577 20.39 -19.66 10.61
CA THR A 577 21.23 -19.84 11.82
C THR A 577 22.65 -19.41 11.57
#